data_AF-A0A2T4RZ53-F1
#
_entry.id   AF-A0A2T4RZ53-F1
#
_cell.length_a   1.000
_cell.length_b   1.000
_cell.length_c   1.000
_cell.angle_alpha   90.00
_cell.angle_beta   90.00
_cell.angle_gamma   90.00
#
_symmetry.space_group_name_H-M   'P 1'
#
loop_
_entity.id
_entity.type
_entity.pdbx_description
1 polymer ?
#
loop_
_entity_poly.entity_id
_entity_poly.type
_entity_poly.pdbx_seq_one_letter_code
_entity_poly.pdbx_strand_id
1 'polypeptide(L)' 'ILIKTEPGFARTINYCIDQMQLPHVLGTVSGNDVIMMLMKSNEEAEYVKYLLLKP' A
#
# COMPACT_ATOMS: atom_id res chain seq x y z
N ILE A 1 4.48 -2.51 4.62
CA ILE A 1 5.00 -2.70 3.24
C ILE A 1 5.49 -1.36 2.72
N LEU A 2 6.59 -1.35 1.95
CA LEU A 2 7.01 -0.20 1.16
C LEU A 2 6.79 -0.50 -0.32
N ILE A 3 6.10 0.38 -1.03
CA ILE A 3 5.89 0.30 -2.48
C ILE A 3 6.66 1.44 -3.13
N LYS A 4 7.55 1.12 -4.07
CA LYS A 4 8.21 2.10 -4.92
C LYS A 4 7.33 2.35 -6.15
N THR A 5 7.15 3.61 -6.50
CA THR A 5 6.44 4.02 -7.72
C THR A 5 7.38 4.84 -8.59
N GLU A 6 6.93 5.13 -9.82
CA GLU A 6 7.53 6.19 -10.60
C GLU A 6 7.38 7.55 -9.88
N PRO A 7 8.29 8.51 -10.10
CA PRO A 7 8.21 9.85 -9.52
C PRO A 7 6.86 10.52 -9.80
N GLY A 8 6.21 11.03 -8.76
CA GLY A 8 4.93 11.73 -8.84
C GLY A 8 3.71 10.82 -8.70
N PHE A 9 3.86 9.50 -8.79
CA PHE A 9 2.73 8.57 -8.80
C PHE A 9 2.31 8.06 -7.43
N ALA A 10 3.13 8.22 -6.39
CA ALA A 10 2.86 7.61 -5.09
C ALA A 10 1.50 8.04 -4.53
N ARG A 11 1.14 9.33 -4.65
CA ARG A 11 -0.14 9.83 -4.13
C ARG A 11 -1.35 9.30 -4.91
N THR A 12 -1.26 9.24 -6.24
CA THR A 12 -2.34 8.72 -7.08
C THR A 12 -2.62 7.26 -6.78
N ILE A 13 -1.56 6.46 -6.67
CA ILE A 13 -1.68 5.04 -6.32
C ILE A 13 -2.19 4.89 -4.87
N ASN A 14 -1.70 5.72 -3.94
CA ASN A 14 -2.18 5.72 -2.54
C ASN A 14 -3.67 5.98 -2.45
N TYR A 15 -4.17 6.97 -3.20
CA TYR A 15 -5.59 7.26 -3.28
C TYR A 15 -6.38 6.03 -3.74
N CYS A 16 -5.93 5.34 -4.79
CA CYS A 16 -6.59 4.11 -5.24
C CYS A 16 -6.58 3.01 -4.17
N ILE A 17 -5.48 2.82 -3.45
CA ILE A 17 -5.36 1.86 -2.35
C ILE A 17 -6.35 2.21 -1.23
N ASP A 18 -6.45 3.48 -0.85
CA ASP A 18 -7.37 3.93 0.20
C ASP A 18 -8.84 3.67 -0.20
N GLN A 19 -9.18 3.83 -1.48
CA GLN A 19 -10.52 3.52 -1.98
C GLN A 19 -10.85 2.01 -1.96
N MET A 20 -9.86 1.12 -1.93
CA MET A 20 -10.10 -0.33 -1.81
C MET A 20 -10.59 -0.73 -0.41
N GLN A 21 -10.47 0.15 0.60
CA GLN A 21 -10.93 -0.07 1.98
C GLN A 21 -10.47 -1.43 2.54
N LEU A 22 -9.21 -1.79 2.30
CA LEU A 22 -8.65 -3.07 2.73
C LEU A 22 -8.65 -3.16 4.26
N PRO A 23 -9.40 -4.08 4.88
CA PRO A 23 -9.56 -4.12 6.34
C PRO A 23 -8.27 -4.46 7.10
N HIS A 24 -7.30 -5.05 6.41
CA HIS A 24 -5.98 -5.40 6.94
C HIS A 24 -5.00 -4.22 6.97
N VAL A 25 -5.31 -3.12 6.25
CA VAL A 25 -4.46 -1.94 6.19
C VAL A 25 -4.91 -0.95 7.26
N LEU A 26 -4.03 -0.69 8.24
CA LEU A 26 -4.27 0.31 9.29
C LEU A 26 -4.26 1.74 8.74
N GLY A 27 -3.46 1.96 7.71
CA GLY A 27 -3.32 3.24 7.05
C GLY A 27 -2.17 3.25 6.06
N THR A 28 -2.14 4.30 5.26
CA THR A 28 -1.16 4.52 4.21
C THR A 28 -0.53 5.91 4.35
N VAL A 29 0.74 6.04 3.98
CA VAL A 29 1.47 7.31 3.92
C VAL A 29 2.26 7.35 2.63
N SER A 30 1.98 8.32 1.77
CA SER A 30 2.66 8.46 0.48
C SER A 30 3.46 9.75 0.37
N GLY A 31 4.69 9.65 -0.13
CA GLY A 31 5.53 10.77 -0.52
C GLY A 31 5.36 11.13 -1.99
N ASN A 32 6.48 11.33 -2.68
CA ASN A 32 6.50 11.56 -4.14
C ASN A 32 6.50 10.23 -4.92
N ASP A 33 7.33 9.28 -4.50
CA ASP A 33 7.67 8.07 -5.25
C ASP A 33 7.72 6.80 -4.38
N VAL A 34 7.26 6.91 -3.12
CA VAL A 34 7.18 5.81 -2.16
C VAL A 34 5.85 5.88 -1.41
N ILE A 35 5.23 4.72 -1.22
CA ILE A 35 4.06 4.51 -0.36
C ILE A 35 4.45 3.57 0.77
N MET A 36 4.14 3.95 2.01
CA MET A 36 4.23 3.10 3.18
C MET A 36 2.83 2.65 3.59
N MET A 37 2.61 1.35 3.66
CA MET A 37 1.38 0.76 4.19
C MET A 37 1.64 0.09 5.53
N LEU A 38 0.83 0.44 6.53
CA LEU A 38 0.88 -0.10 7.88
C LEU A 38 -0.17 -1.20 8.07
N MET A 39 0.24 -2.28 8.72
CA MET A 39 -0.60 -3.45 9.04
C MET A 39 -0.36 -3.84 10.49
N LYS A 40 -1.28 -4.60 11.11
CA LYS A 40 -1.16 -4.99 12.53
C LYS A 40 -0.11 -6.07 12.76
N SER A 41 0.11 -6.94 11.77
CA SER A 41 1.06 -8.04 11.87
C SER A 41 1.77 -8.30 10.53
N ASN A 42 2.86 -9.08 10.60
CA ASN A 42 3.57 -9.53 9.40
C ASN A 42 2.73 -10.46 8.54
N GLU A 43 1.83 -11.26 9.14
CA GLU A 43 0.94 -12.17 8.41
C GLU A 43 -0.07 -11.40 7.56
N GLU A 44 -0.69 -10.36 8.12
CA GLU A 44 -1.55 -9.45 7.36
C GLU A 44 -0.77 -8.72 6.26
N ALA A 45 0.49 -8.36 6.53
CA ALA A 45 1.33 -7.74 5.53
C ALA A 45 1.60 -8.68 4.34
N GLU A 46 1.95 -9.94 4.58
CA GLU A 46 2.14 -10.91 3.49
C GLU A 46 0.85 -11.18 2.71
N TYR A 47 -0.30 -11.24 3.38
CA TYR A 47 -1.60 -11.38 2.72
C TYR A 47 -1.91 -10.20 1.79
N VAL A 48 -1.75 -8.96 2.27
CA VAL A 48 -1.98 -7.75 1.46
C VAL A 48 -0.99 -7.69 0.29
N LYS A 49 0.26 -8.07 0.50
CA LYS A 49 1.27 -8.14 -0.55
C LYS A 49 0.88 -9.13 -1.65
N TYR A 50 0.38 -10.30 -1.27
CA TYR A 50 -0.16 -11.29 -2.20
C TYR A 50 -1.36 -10.74 -2.99
N LEU A 51 -2.29 -10.06 -2.33
CA LEU A 51 -3.48 -9.51 -2.97
C LEU A 51 -3.17 -8.42 -4.01
N LEU A 52 -2.17 -7.58 -3.74
CA LEU A 52 -1.85 -6.40 -4.55
C LEU A 52 -0.79 -6.64 -5.64
N LEU A 53 0.14 -7.57 -5.43
CA LEU A 53 1.35 -7.70 -6.26
C LEU A 53 1.47 -9.03 -7.00
N LYS A 54 0.50 -9.94 -6.84
CA LYS A 54 0.49 -11.17 -7.62
C LYS A 54 -0.08 -10.89 -9.02
N PRO A 55 0.57 -11.37 -10.10
CA PRO A 55 0.07 -11.22 -11.47
C PRO A 55 -1.27 -11.92 -11.70
#